data_AF-A0A2N1MHH0-F1
#
_entry.id   AF-A0A2N1MHH0-F1
#
_cell.length_a   1.000
_cell.length_b   1.000
_cell.length_c   1.000
_cell.angle_alpha   90.00
_cell.angle_beta   90.00
_cell.angle_gamma   90.00
#
_symmetry.space_group_name_H-M   'P 1'
#
loop_
_entity.id
_entity.type
_entity.pdbx_description
1 polymer ?
#
loop_
_entity_poly.entity_id
_entity_poly.type
_entity_poly.pdbx_seq_one_letter_code
_entity_poly.pdbx_strand_id
1 'polypeptide(L)'
;MEFFIRPNPNPFVKTINRAIYETWGGEAMINFKWEKYGRYYYAIIWIIFAALLGCFTAATTLSEDYISEKDRKILYISSIFLGIIHLIIELRQFIYDPIAWISDPWNYFDLGAYLLPTCTSIYSLKNDDKIFFLISISLLLSRLLPF
;
A
#
# COMPACT_ATOMS: atom_id res chain seq x y z
N MET A 1 17.97 16.89 -3.12
CA MET A 1 17.01 15.97 -3.76
C MET A 1 17.50 14.51 -3.78
N GLU A 2 18.81 14.23 -3.83
CA GLU A 2 19.34 12.84 -3.76
C GLU A 2 19.03 12.11 -2.44
N PHE A 3 18.95 12.82 -1.32
CA PHE A 3 18.77 12.23 0.02
C PHE A 3 17.44 11.49 0.23
N PHE A 4 16.41 11.83 -0.54
CA PHE A 4 15.07 11.21 -0.42
C PHE A 4 14.82 10.12 -1.46
N ILE A 5 15.54 10.13 -2.58
CA ILE A 5 15.28 9.22 -3.72
C ILE A 5 16.20 8.00 -3.64
N ARG A 6 17.44 8.15 -3.14
CA ARG A 6 18.38 7.04 -3.01
C ARG A 6 19.38 7.31 -1.89
N PRO A 7 19.09 6.92 -0.63
CA PRO A 7 20.09 7.02 0.42
C PRO A 7 21.29 6.15 0.01
N ASN A 8 22.50 6.71 0.08
CA ASN A 8 23.70 5.94 -0.21
C ASN A 8 23.72 4.70 0.69
N PRO A 9 23.89 3.49 0.13
CA PRO A 9 23.89 2.29 0.94
C PRO A 9 25.04 2.42 1.93
N ASN A 10 24.70 2.33 3.21
CA ASN A 10 25.68 2.31 4.28
C ASN A 10 26.75 1.26 3.92
N PRO A 11 28.07 1.55 3.99
CA PRO A 11 29.12 0.56 3.72
C PRO A 11 28.91 -0.75 4.49
N PHE A 12 28.27 -0.73 5.67
CA PHE A 12 27.85 -1.93 6.39
C PHE A 12 26.94 -2.86 5.57
N VAL A 13 26.04 -2.36 4.72
CA VAL A 13 25.14 -3.18 3.88
C VAL A 13 25.92 -3.98 2.84
N LYS A 14 27.05 -3.46 2.34
CA LYS A 14 27.91 -4.19 1.39
C LYS A 14 28.74 -5.29 2.04
N THR A 15 28.99 -5.20 3.34
CA THR A 15 29.89 -6.10 4.09
C THR A 15 29.15 -7.11 4.97
N ILE A 16 27.82 -7.01 5.10
CA ILE A 16 27.02 -7.93 5.92
C ILE A 16 26.97 -9.31 5.24
N ASN A 17 27.59 -10.29 5.88
CA ASN A 17 27.42 -11.72 5.57
C ASN A 17 26.13 -12.21 6.25
N ARG A 18 25.39 -13.13 5.59
CA ARG A 18 24.19 -13.76 6.14
C ARG A 18 24.44 -14.39 7.53
N ALA A 19 25.65 -14.85 7.81
CA ALA A 19 26.06 -15.38 9.12
C ALA A 19 25.85 -14.38 10.29
N ILE A 20 25.80 -13.07 10.03
CA ILE A 20 25.52 -12.07 11.07
C ILE A 20 24.11 -12.24 11.64
N TYR A 21 23.15 -12.68 10.82
CA TYR A 21 21.77 -12.96 11.27
C TYR A 21 21.69 -14.12 12.27
N GLU A 22 22.69 -15.00 12.31
CA GLU A 22 22.75 -16.14 13.23
C GLU A 22 23.47 -15.81 14.54
N THR A 23 24.07 -14.62 14.65
CA THR A 23 24.75 -14.18 15.88
C THR A 23 23.81 -13.46 16.82
N TRP A 24 23.98 -13.65 18.14
CA TRP A 24 23.24 -12.93 19.18
C TRP A 24 23.28 -11.40 19.00
N GLY A 25 24.42 -10.86 18.54
CA GLY A 25 24.57 -9.42 18.28
C GLY A 25 23.77 -8.94 17.06
N GLY A 26 23.72 -9.73 15.99
CA GLY A 26 22.94 -9.41 14.80
C GLY A 26 21.43 -9.49 15.06
N GLU A 27 21.00 -10.51 15.78
CA GLU A 27 19.60 -10.66 16.22
C GLU A 27 19.17 -9.47 17.09
N ALA A 28 19.97 -9.11 18.10
CA ALA A 28 19.69 -7.95 18.95
C ALA A 28 19.62 -6.63 18.15
N MET A 29 20.47 -6.45 17.15
CA MET A 29 20.46 -5.27 16.29
C MET A 29 19.20 -5.18 15.42
N ILE A 30 18.72 -6.31 14.88
CA ILE A 30 17.50 -6.35 14.08
C ILE A 30 16.28 -6.12 14.95
N ASN A 31 16.21 -6.79 16.10
CA ASN A 31 15.16 -6.58 17.09
C ASN A 31 15.10 -5.11 17.49
N PHE A 32 16.25 -4.47 17.76
CA PHE A 32 16.29 -3.04 18.07
C PHE A 32 15.73 -2.17 16.94
N LYS A 33 16.09 -2.44 15.67
CA LYS A 33 15.57 -1.67 14.53
C LYS A 33 14.08 -1.89 14.31
N TRP A 34 13.61 -3.12 14.44
CA TRP A 34 12.20 -3.47 14.33
C TRP A 34 11.38 -2.80 15.44
N GLU A 35 11.83 -2.94 16.68
CA GLU A 35 11.19 -2.41 17.89
C GLU A 35 11.05 -0.89 17.84
N LYS A 36 12.11 -0.22 17.36
CA LYS A 36 12.22 1.25 17.35
C LYS A 36 11.62 1.92 16.12
N TYR A 37 11.75 1.32 14.93
CA TYR A 37 11.34 1.95 13.68
C TYR A 37 10.38 1.07 12.85
N GLY A 38 10.70 -0.22 12.73
CA GLY A 38 9.96 -1.14 11.85
C GLY A 38 8.48 -1.25 12.19
N ARG A 39 8.14 -1.45 13.46
CA ARG A 39 6.75 -1.58 13.90
C ARG A 39 5.90 -0.35 13.62
N TYR A 40 6.43 0.85 13.88
CA TYR A 40 5.70 2.09 13.63
C TYR A 40 5.46 2.31 12.13
N TYR A 41 6.50 2.09 11.31
CA TYR A 41 6.38 2.24 9.86
C TYR A 41 5.37 1.24 9.28
N TYR A 42 5.45 -0.03 9.69
CA TYR A 42 4.50 -1.06 9.30
C TYR A 42 3.07 -0.72 9.73
N ALA A 43 2.86 -0.32 11.00
CA ALA A 43 1.55 0.05 11.51
C ALA A 43 0.93 1.24 10.74
N ILE A 44 1.73 2.25 10.38
CA ILE A 44 1.24 3.41 9.61
C ILE A 44 0.78 2.97 8.22
N ILE A 45 1.60 2.20 7.49
CA ILE A 45 1.22 1.68 6.16
C ILE A 45 -0.07 0.87 6.25
N TRP A 46 -0.16 0.00 7.25
CA TRP A 46 -1.33 -0.83 7.47
C TRP A 46 -2.59 -0.02 7.79
N ILE A 47 -2.50 1.02 8.62
CA ILE A 47 -3.63 1.92 8.93
C ILE A 47 -4.10 2.67 7.67
N ILE A 48 -3.17 3.18 6.86
CA ILE A 48 -3.50 3.88 5.60
C ILE A 48 -4.20 2.90 4.64
N PHE A 49 -3.73 1.65 4.57
CA PHE A 49 -4.37 0.61 3.76
C PHE A 49 -5.77 0.24 4.26
N ALA A 50 -5.93 0.03 5.56
CA ALA A 50 -7.24 -0.24 6.16
C ALA A 50 -8.23 0.93 5.92
N ALA A 51 -7.75 2.18 5.98
CA ALA A 51 -8.55 3.35 5.64
C ALA A 51 -8.95 3.37 4.15
N LEU A 52 -8.03 3.04 3.23
CA LEU A 52 -8.32 2.92 1.79
C LEU A 52 -9.45 1.91 1.56
N LEU A 53 -9.32 0.72 2.14
CA LEU A 53 -10.32 -0.34 2.03
C LEU A 53 -11.66 0.07 2.64
N GLY A 54 -11.64 0.68 3.82
CA GLY A 54 -12.84 1.15 4.51
C GLY A 54 -13.60 2.19 3.68
N CYS A 55 -12.91 3.24 3.22
CA CYS A 55 -13.51 4.28 2.40
C CYS A 55 -14.08 3.74 1.08
N PHE A 56 -13.31 2.90 0.37
CA PHE A 56 -13.74 2.34 -0.90
C PHE A 56 -14.93 1.37 -0.74
N THR A 57 -14.88 0.50 0.27
CA THR A 57 -15.97 -0.45 0.54
C THR A 57 -17.24 0.28 0.95
N ALA A 58 -17.13 1.29 1.82
CA ALA A 58 -18.27 2.12 2.21
C ALA A 58 -18.87 2.83 0.98
N ALA A 59 -18.04 3.47 0.15
CA ALA A 59 -18.51 4.19 -1.02
C ALA A 59 -19.24 3.31 -2.05
N THR A 60 -18.85 2.04 -2.18
CA THR A 60 -19.38 1.12 -3.20
C THR A 60 -20.57 0.30 -2.71
N THR A 61 -20.56 -0.15 -1.45
CA THR A 61 -21.54 -1.10 -0.91
C THR A 61 -22.73 -0.45 -0.21
N LEU A 62 -22.57 0.76 0.36
CA LEU A 62 -23.69 1.46 1.01
C LEU A 62 -24.70 1.93 -0.04
N SER A 63 -25.97 1.61 0.19
CA SER A 63 -27.10 2.10 -0.59
C SER A 63 -27.38 3.57 -0.30
N GLU A 64 -28.09 4.25 -1.22
CA GLU A 64 -28.47 5.66 -1.09
C GLU A 64 -29.29 5.95 0.18
N ASP A 65 -30.00 4.96 0.71
CA ASP A 65 -30.74 5.06 1.98
C ASP A 65 -29.83 5.27 3.21
N TYR A 66 -28.56 4.87 3.13
CA TYR A 66 -27.61 4.92 4.26
C TYR A 66 -26.55 6.02 4.12
N ILE A 67 -26.28 6.51 2.90
CA ILE A 67 -25.25 7.51 2.66
C ILE A 67 -25.70 8.54 1.64
N SER A 68 -25.49 9.81 1.95
CA SER A 68 -25.79 10.89 1.01
C SER A 68 -24.84 10.85 -0.21
N GLU A 69 -25.32 11.32 -1.36
CA GLU A 69 -24.51 11.52 -2.56
C GLU A 69 -23.21 12.30 -2.29
N LYS A 70 -23.30 13.32 -1.43
CA LYS A 70 -22.17 14.19 -1.09
C LYS A 70 -21.12 13.42 -0.30
N ASP A 71 -21.54 12.68 0.72
CA ASP A 71 -20.62 11.90 1.56
C ASP A 71 -19.98 10.76 0.77
N ARG A 72 -20.75 10.12 -0.12
CA ARG A 72 -20.22 9.08 -1.02
C ARG A 72 -19.12 9.62 -1.95
N LYS A 73 -19.31 10.83 -2.51
CA LYS A 73 -18.28 11.50 -3.32
C LYS A 73 -17.03 11.82 -2.48
N ILE A 74 -17.19 12.25 -1.24
CA ILE A 74 -16.06 12.49 -0.32
C ILE A 74 -15.30 11.19 -0.05
N LEU A 75 -15.99 10.06 0.14
CA LEU A 75 -15.34 8.76 0.32
C LEU A 75 -14.54 8.33 -0.92
N TYR A 76 -15.07 8.52 -2.13
CA TYR A 76 -14.32 8.26 -3.36
C TYR A 76 -13.10 9.17 -3.54
N ILE A 77 -13.21 10.45 -3.17
CA ILE A 77 -12.06 11.36 -3.21
C ILE A 77 -11.00 10.91 -2.18
N SER A 78 -11.44 10.48 -1.00
CA SER A 78 -10.56 9.99 0.06
C SER A 78 -9.84 8.70 -0.35
N SER A 79 -10.53 7.75 -0.98
CA SER A 79 -9.92 6.52 -1.50
C SER A 79 -8.91 6.80 -2.60
N ILE A 80 -9.17 7.78 -3.49
CA ILE A 80 -8.20 8.20 -4.51
C ILE A 80 -6.93 8.74 -3.85
N PHE A 81 -7.07 9.64 -2.86
CA PHE A 81 -5.92 10.23 -2.17
C PHE A 81 -5.08 9.16 -1.44
N LEU A 82 -5.74 8.25 -0.71
CA LEU A 82 -5.08 7.16 -0.01
C LEU A 82 -4.41 6.17 -0.96
N GLY A 83 -5.04 5.87 -2.10
CA GLY A 83 -4.49 5.00 -3.13
C GLY A 83 -3.24 5.60 -3.78
N ILE A 84 -3.24 6.91 -4.08
CA ILE A 84 -2.06 7.61 -4.61
C ILE A 84 -0.89 7.55 -3.63
N ILE A 85 -1.13 7.69 -2.32
CA ILE A 85 -0.07 7.57 -1.30
C ILE A 85 0.60 6.21 -1.38
N HIS A 86 -0.17 5.12 -1.44
CA HIS A 86 0.39 3.76 -1.56
C HIS A 86 1.15 3.55 -2.88
N LEU A 87 0.63 4.08 -4.00
CA LEU A 87 1.32 4.01 -5.28
C LEU A 87 2.67 4.76 -5.26
N ILE A 88 2.77 5.88 -4.53
CA ILE A 88 4.05 6.59 -4.34
C ILE A 88 5.03 5.74 -3.53
N ILE A 89 4.55 5.03 -2.51
CA ILE A 89 5.39 4.12 -1.69
C ILE A 89 5.94 3.00 -2.57
N GLU A 90 5.08 2.34 -3.37
CA GLU A 90 5.49 1.29 -4.32
C GLU A 90 6.46 1.80 -5.38
N LEU A 91 6.18 2.96 -5.97
CA LEU A 91 7.07 3.59 -6.94
C LEU A 91 8.47 3.87 -6.34
N ARG A 92 8.54 4.25 -5.06
CA ARG A 92 9.83 4.44 -4.38
C ARG A 92 10.59 3.12 -4.25
N GLN A 93 9.91 2.02 -3.93
CA GLN A 93 10.54 0.70 -3.85
C GLN A 93 11.08 0.27 -5.21
N PHE A 94 10.28 0.46 -6.26
CA PHE A 94 10.67 0.19 -7.64
C PHE A 94 11.89 1.01 -8.10
N ILE A 95 11.95 2.31 -7.78
CA ILE A 95 13.11 3.16 -8.10
C ILE A 95 14.37 2.71 -7.35
N TYR A 96 14.22 2.22 -6.12
CA TYR A 96 15.35 1.82 -5.29
C TYR A 96 16.02 0.53 -5.78
N ASP A 97 15.23 -0.51 -6.07
CA ASP A 97 15.72 -1.78 -6.62
C ASP A 97 14.69 -2.38 -7.61
N PRO A 98 14.74 -2.00 -8.90
CA PRO A 98 13.73 -2.42 -9.87
C PRO A 98 13.80 -3.92 -10.19
N ILE A 99 14.99 -4.53 -10.10
CA ILE A 99 15.17 -5.96 -10.40
C ILE A 99 14.56 -6.80 -9.29
N ALA A 100 14.85 -6.46 -8.03
CA ALA A 100 14.23 -7.12 -6.89
C ALA A 100 12.71 -6.91 -6.89
N TRP A 101 12.26 -5.69 -7.20
CA TRP A 101 10.83 -5.37 -7.21
C TRP A 101 10.06 -6.19 -8.27
N ILE A 102 10.56 -6.27 -9.50
CA ILE A 102 9.96 -7.06 -10.60
C ILE A 102 9.99 -8.57 -10.31
N SER A 103 10.98 -9.03 -9.55
CA SER A 103 11.15 -10.46 -9.28
C SER A 103 10.20 -10.97 -8.20
N ASP A 104 9.57 -10.08 -7.43
CA ASP A 104 8.65 -10.45 -6.35
C ASP A 104 7.19 -10.41 -6.84
N PRO A 105 6.49 -11.56 -6.89
CA PRO A 105 5.09 -11.61 -7.28
C PRO A 105 4.16 -10.78 -6.38
N TRP A 106 4.51 -10.58 -5.10
CA TRP A 106 3.66 -9.84 -4.16
C TRP A 106 3.55 -8.37 -4.52
N ASN A 107 4.60 -7.77 -5.08
CA ASN A 107 4.59 -6.37 -5.50
C ASN A 107 3.55 -6.09 -6.60
N TYR A 108 3.31 -7.06 -7.50
CA TYR A 108 2.24 -6.92 -8.51
C TYR A 108 0.85 -6.99 -7.89
N PHE A 109 0.72 -7.81 -6.86
CA PHE A 109 -0.53 -8.00 -6.16
C PHE A 109 -0.88 -6.76 -5.32
N ASP A 110 0.09 -6.22 -4.60
CA ASP A 110 0.00 -4.94 -3.88
C ASP A 110 -0.32 -3.80 -4.84
N LEU A 111 0.40 -3.71 -5.96
CA LEU A 111 0.16 -2.72 -7.00
C LEU A 111 -1.29 -2.80 -7.51
N GLY A 112 -1.81 -4.00 -7.78
CA GLY A 112 -3.20 -4.22 -8.18
C GLY A 112 -4.20 -3.80 -7.11
N ALA A 113 -3.92 -4.12 -5.85
CA ALA A 113 -4.79 -3.79 -4.72
C ALA A 113 -4.89 -2.28 -4.46
N TYR A 114 -3.88 -1.49 -4.84
CA TYR A 114 -3.93 -0.03 -4.76
C TYR A 114 -4.49 0.61 -6.03
N LEU A 115 -4.13 0.12 -7.21
CA LEU A 115 -4.60 0.66 -8.50
C LEU A 115 -6.09 0.44 -8.70
N LEU A 116 -6.61 -0.76 -8.40
CA LEU A 116 -7.99 -1.08 -8.71
C LEU A 116 -9.00 -0.21 -7.93
N PRO A 117 -8.90 -0.03 -6.59
CA PRO A 117 -9.77 0.89 -5.87
C PRO A 117 -9.63 2.33 -6.35
N THR A 118 -8.41 2.77 -6.69
CA THR A 118 -8.14 4.14 -7.17
C THR A 118 -8.82 4.40 -8.51
N CYS A 119 -8.58 3.53 -9.50
CA CYS A 119 -9.20 3.63 -10.83
C CYS A 119 -10.72 3.50 -10.76
N THR A 120 -11.23 2.59 -9.94
CA THR A 120 -12.68 2.40 -9.77
C THR A 120 -13.31 3.64 -9.13
N SER A 121 -12.67 4.24 -8.14
CA SER A 121 -13.14 5.48 -7.50
C SER A 121 -13.18 6.65 -8.49
N ILE A 122 -12.16 6.80 -9.34
CA ILE A 122 -12.13 7.83 -10.39
C ILE A 122 -13.26 7.59 -11.40
N TYR A 123 -13.45 6.34 -11.82
CA TYR A 123 -14.48 5.98 -12.78
C TYR A 123 -15.88 6.28 -12.22
N SER A 124 -16.16 5.86 -10.98
CA SER A 124 -17.45 6.09 -10.31
C SER A 124 -17.73 7.56 -9.98
N LEU A 125 -16.72 8.43 -9.95
CA LEU A 125 -16.94 9.88 -9.87
C LEU A 125 -17.28 10.49 -11.23
N LYS A 126 -16.82 9.88 -12.32
CA LYS A 126 -16.98 10.40 -13.68
C LYS A 126 -18.27 9.93 -14.35
N ASN A 127 -18.67 8.68 -14.07
CA ASN A 127 -19.90 8.07 -14.55
C ASN A 127 -20.75 7.68 -13.33
N ASP A 128 -22.03 8.06 -13.30
CA ASP A 128 -22.98 7.62 -12.26
C ASP A 128 -23.25 6.09 -12.29
N ASP A 129 -22.74 5.39 -13.31
CA ASP A 129 -22.83 3.94 -13.42
C ASP A 129 -21.79 3.22 -12.57
N LYS A 130 -22.27 2.42 -11.62
CA LYS A 130 -21.45 1.47 -10.85
C LYS A 130 -21.02 0.31 -11.75
N ILE A 131 -19.73 0.22 -12.10
CA ILE A 131 -19.20 -1.01 -12.72
C ILE A 131 -19.06 -2.09 -11.64
N PHE A 132 -20.11 -2.88 -11.46
CA PHE A 132 -20.15 -4.00 -10.51
C PHE A 132 -19.01 -5.01 -10.68
N PHE A 133 -18.52 -5.19 -11.92
CA PHE A 133 -17.41 -6.10 -12.22
C PHE A 133 -16.07 -5.62 -11.64
N LEU A 134 -15.72 -4.34 -11.81
CA LEU A 134 -14.48 -3.76 -11.27
C LEU A 134 -14.53 -3.64 -9.75
N ILE A 135 -15.70 -3.33 -9.18
CA ILE A 135 -15.93 -3.34 -7.73
C ILE A 135 -15.73 -4.74 -7.16
N SER A 136 -16.28 -5.78 -7.82
CA SER A 136 -16.12 -7.16 -7.34
C SER A 136 -14.68 -7.64 -7.41
N ILE A 137 -13.95 -7.33 -8.50
CA ILE A 137 -12.53 -7.71 -8.65
C ILE A 137 -11.66 -6.95 -7.66
N SER A 138 -11.86 -5.63 -7.51
CA SER A 138 -11.10 -4.82 -6.55
C SER A 138 -11.31 -5.31 -5.11
N LEU A 139 -12.55 -5.64 -4.72
CA LEU A 139 -12.86 -6.16 -3.39
C LEU A 139 -12.26 -7.55 -3.16
N LEU A 140 -12.32 -8.44 -4.16
CA LEU A 140 -11.79 -9.78 -4.06
C LEU A 140 -10.26 -9.79 -3.98
N LEU A 141 -9.59 -8.96 -4.78
CA LEU A 141 -8.14 -8.78 -4.74
C LEU A 141 -7.69 -8.20 -3.39
N SER A 142 -8.38 -7.16 -2.92
CA SER A 142 -8.11 -6.52 -1.64
C SER A 142 -8.25 -7.46 -0.44
N ARG A 143 -9.13 -8.46 -0.54
CA ARG A 143 -9.43 -9.42 0.53
C ARG A 143 -8.53 -10.66 0.50
N LEU A 144 -7.89 -10.93 -0.63
CA LEU A 144 -6.99 -12.08 -0.83
C LEU A 144 -5.54 -11.77 -0.44
N LEU A 145 -5.23 -10.53 -0.04
CA LEU A 145 -3.96 -10.15 0.57
C LEU A 145 -3.76 -10.90 1.90
N PRO A 146 -2.80 -11.85 1.96
CA PRO A 146 -2.31 -12.34 3.22
C PRO A 146 -1.36 -11.25 3.75
N PHE A 147 -1.89 -10.36 4.55
CA PHE A 147 -1.07 -9.55 5.44
C PHE A 147 -0.69 -10.36 6.68
#